data_AF-A0AAW0XVT2-F1
#
_entry.id   AF-A0AAW0XVT2-F1
#
_cell.length_a   1.000
_cell.length_b   1.000
_cell.length_c   1.000
_cell.angle_alpha   90.00
_cell.angle_beta   90.00
_cell.angle_gamma   90.00
#
_symmetry.space_group_name_H-M   'P 1'
#
loop_
_entity.id
_entity.type
_entity.pdbx_description
1 polymer ?
#
loop_
_entity_poly.entity_id
_entity_poly.type
_entity_poly.pdbx_seq_one_letter_code
_entity_poly.pdbx_strand_id
1 'polypeptide(L)'
;MERLWTLAQEAAQVSSMGESFIIKANPDYYHELGELLRPGFWEVPLTTRAINITTSLIHPHDLLTVLDGEEKLVEKQSDECLAELLGGTVYHDGGVDEDTSGGDVLCIVSQKCWQRMTAQGYSGYSLTHQVFYLTIGLRAGCGEQLELLAARDGGVNGGARSDVTHILAELCTAVLQEATAISQAGFPDYRRDLFMEQGALCGILGYRNFFKKDWLSRVLSWQKDPGCFGASSVIPDQLSTTPDQLSTTPDQLSTTPDQLSTTPDQLSTTPHHTRMRREERPMGGHCLAHRSAVALGYLSLSVRFLVTVL
;
A
#
# COMPACT_ATOMS: atom_id res chain seq x y z
N MET A 1 27.81 9.60 8.87
CA MET A 1 26.85 9.42 9.98
C MET A 1 26.13 10.71 10.32
N GLU A 2 26.83 11.79 10.70
CA GLU A 2 26.21 13.09 11.04
C GLU A 2 25.25 13.61 9.97
N ARG A 3 25.69 13.70 8.70
CA ARG A 3 24.82 14.14 7.59
C ARG A 3 23.54 13.30 7.40
N LEU A 4 23.63 11.99 7.64
CA LEU A 4 22.46 11.09 7.52
C LEU A 4 21.47 11.32 8.66
N TRP A 5 21.99 11.58 9.86
CA TRP A 5 21.18 11.90 11.01
C TRP A 5 20.47 13.25 10.80
N THR A 6 21.17 14.28 10.30
CA THR A 6 20.55 15.57 9.94
C THR A 6 19.44 15.38 8.90
N LEU A 7 19.68 14.63 7.82
CA LEU A 7 18.67 14.36 6.81
C LEU A 7 17.45 13.63 7.38
N ALA A 8 17.67 12.66 8.29
CA ALA A 8 16.58 11.95 8.95
C ALA A 8 15.74 12.88 9.83
N GLN A 9 16.38 13.80 10.56
CA GLN A 9 15.68 14.80 11.37
C GLN A 9 14.89 15.79 10.53
N GLU A 10 15.47 16.32 9.46
CA GLU A 10 14.79 17.22 8.54
C GLU A 10 13.57 16.53 7.88
N ALA A 11 13.73 15.28 7.43
CA ALA A 11 12.63 14.49 6.87
C ALA A 11 11.51 14.23 7.90
N ALA A 12 11.88 13.90 9.15
CA ALA A 12 10.91 13.72 10.23
C ALA A 12 10.15 15.01 10.52
N GLN A 13 10.84 16.16 10.58
CA GLN A 13 10.22 17.46 10.80
C GLN A 13 9.24 17.82 9.68
N VAL A 14 9.63 17.63 8.41
CA VAL A 14 8.75 17.86 7.26
C VAL A 14 7.52 16.95 7.31
N SER A 15 7.70 15.67 7.67
CA SER A 15 6.59 14.72 7.84
C SER A 15 5.62 15.19 8.93
N SER A 16 6.11 15.62 10.09
CA SER A 16 5.28 16.14 11.19
C SER A 16 4.53 17.43 10.82
N MET A 17 5.14 18.31 10.01
CA MET A 17 4.43 19.50 9.51
C MET A 17 3.24 19.12 8.62
N GLY A 18 3.37 18.06 7.83
CA GLY A 18 2.34 17.54 6.93
C GLY A 18 1.07 17.06 7.65
N GLU A 19 1.20 16.55 8.88
CA GLU A 19 0.10 15.99 9.67
C GLU A 19 -1.06 16.99 9.84
N SER A 20 -0.75 18.25 10.17
CA SER A 20 -1.75 19.30 10.33
C SER A 20 -2.57 19.57 9.06
N PHE A 21 -1.97 19.38 7.87
CA PHE A 21 -2.66 19.52 6.59
C PHE A 21 -3.57 18.33 6.33
N ILE A 22 -3.16 17.12 6.72
CA ILE A 22 -3.97 15.89 6.58
C ILE A 22 -5.22 16.00 7.47
N ILE A 23 -5.05 16.35 8.75
CA ILE A 23 -6.15 16.55 9.71
C ILE A 23 -7.18 17.54 9.14
N LYS A 24 -6.70 18.64 8.56
CA LYS A 24 -7.58 19.68 8.01
C LYS A 24 -8.27 19.25 6.71
N ALA A 25 -7.56 18.53 5.83
CA ALA A 25 -8.08 18.15 4.53
C ALA A 25 -9.09 17.00 4.63
N ASN A 26 -8.78 15.98 5.43
CA ASN A 26 -9.55 14.75 5.55
C ASN A 26 -9.62 14.31 7.03
N PRO A 27 -10.41 15.00 7.87
CA PRO A 27 -10.48 14.71 9.30
C PRO A 27 -10.96 13.29 9.60
N ASP A 28 -11.93 12.76 8.83
CA ASP A 28 -12.45 11.41 9.01
C ASP A 28 -11.39 10.35 8.67
N TYR A 29 -10.65 10.53 7.58
CA TYR A 29 -9.54 9.63 7.22
C TYR A 29 -8.42 9.65 8.26
N TYR A 30 -8.12 10.83 8.79
CA TYR A 30 -7.16 10.96 9.89
C TYR A 30 -7.67 10.30 11.17
N HIS A 31 -8.97 10.37 11.47
CA HIS A 31 -9.55 9.67 12.60
C HIS A 31 -9.39 8.15 12.48
N GLU A 32 -9.54 7.59 11.28
CA GLU A 32 -9.42 6.15 11.04
C GLU A 32 -7.98 5.64 11.06
N LEU A 33 -7.05 6.37 10.43
CA LEU A 33 -5.69 5.88 10.13
C LEU A 33 -4.56 6.76 10.67
N GLY A 34 -4.87 7.86 11.37
CA GLY A 34 -3.90 8.84 11.87
C GLY A 34 -2.87 8.26 12.84
N GLU A 35 -3.21 7.17 13.53
CA GLU A 35 -2.26 6.42 14.37
C GLU A 35 -1.02 5.92 13.61
N LEU A 36 -1.07 5.79 12.27
CA LEU A 36 0.09 5.46 11.44
C LEU A 36 1.14 6.58 11.41
N LEU A 37 0.75 7.81 11.74
CA LEU A 37 1.62 8.99 11.70
C LEU A 37 2.30 9.28 13.04
N ARG A 38 1.89 8.60 14.13
CA ARG A 38 2.47 8.84 15.44
C ARG A 38 3.99 8.57 15.44
N PRO A 39 4.79 9.41 16.13
CA PRO A 39 6.23 9.19 16.26
C PRO A 39 6.55 7.78 16.74
N GLY A 40 7.52 7.12 16.11
CA GLY A 40 7.96 5.78 16.48
C GLY A 40 7.12 4.62 15.93
N PHE A 41 5.97 4.86 15.30
CA PHE A 41 5.13 3.78 14.74
C PHE A 41 5.92 2.86 13.81
N TRP A 42 6.68 3.45 12.88
CA TRP A 42 7.47 2.76 11.88
C TRP A 42 8.91 2.41 12.31
N GLU A 43 9.25 2.58 13.60
CA GLU A 43 10.55 2.15 14.13
C GLU A 43 10.61 0.63 14.30
N VAL A 44 10.90 -0.06 13.21
CA VAL A 44 11.08 -1.53 13.18
C VAL A 44 12.56 -1.88 13.30
N PRO A 45 12.99 -2.77 14.22
CA PRO A 45 14.38 -3.25 14.27
C PRO A 45 14.80 -3.89 12.95
N LEU A 46 15.96 -3.49 12.41
CA LEU A 46 16.47 -4.06 11.16
C LEU A 46 17.21 -5.37 11.43
N THR A 47 16.47 -6.47 11.53
CA THR A 47 17.07 -7.82 11.50
C THR A 47 17.10 -8.30 10.06
N THR A 48 18.29 -8.24 9.43
CA THR A 48 18.41 -8.59 8.02
C THR A 48 18.21 -10.08 7.77
N ARG A 49 17.47 -10.38 6.71
CA ARG A 49 17.17 -11.74 6.26
C ARG A 49 17.18 -11.79 4.74
N ALA A 50 17.47 -12.96 4.18
CA ALA A 50 17.41 -13.18 2.73
C ALA A 50 16.36 -14.23 2.40
N ILE A 51 15.67 -14.01 1.30
CA ILE A 51 14.83 -14.99 0.63
C ILE A 51 15.72 -15.73 -0.36
N ASN A 52 15.73 -17.06 -0.24
CA ASN A 52 16.36 -17.94 -1.21
C ASN A 52 15.29 -18.38 -2.21
N ILE A 53 15.20 -17.68 -3.35
CA ILE A 53 14.37 -18.14 -4.46
C ILE A 53 15.13 -19.27 -5.16
N THR A 54 14.86 -20.51 -4.75
CA THR A 54 15.53 -21.69 -5.33
C THR A 54 14.97 -22.07 -6.70
N THR A 55 13.70 -21.75 -6.99
CA THR A 55 13.10 -21.90 -8.31
C THR A 55 11.83 -21.06 -8.40
N SER A 56 11.74 -20.09 -9.32
CA SER A 56 10.45 -19.50 -9.67
C SER A 56 9.72 -20.53 -10.53
N LEU A 57 8.66 -21.16 -10.00
CA LEU A 57 7.85 -22.13 -10.75
C LEU A 57 7.01 -21.46 -11.84
N ILE A 58 6.89 -20.12 -11.79
CA ILE A 58 6.10 -19.31 -12.72
C ILE A 58 7.08 -18.53 -13.62
N HIS A 59 6.85 -18.59 -14.92
CA HIS A 59 7.64 -17.84 -15.90
C HIS A 59 7.37 -16.33 -15.73
N PRO A 60 8.38 -15.44 -15.86
CA PRO A 60 8.20 -14.01 -15.62
C PRO A 60 7.07 -13.36 -16.42
N HIS A 61 6.84 -13.81 -17.66
CA HIS A 61 5.75 -13.34 -18.51
C HIS A 61 4.36 -13.68 -17.93
N ASP A 62 4.19 -14.87 -17.37
CA ASP A 62 2.94 -15.27 -16.75
C ASP A 62 2.69 -14.44 -15.49
N LEU A 63 3.74 -14.13 -14.73
CA LEU A 63 3.64 -13.28 -13.56
C LEU A 63 3.28 -11.83 -13.91
N LEU A 64 3.81 -11.28 -15.00
CA LEU A 64 3.39 -9.96 -15.51
C LEU A 64 1.92 -9.96 -15.93
N THR A 65 1.45 -11.05 -16.55
CA THR A 65 0.04 -11.19 -16.92
C THR A 65 -0.86 -11.21 -15.68
N VAL A 66 -0.46 -11.96 -14.63
CA VAL A 66 -1.17 -11.97 -13.34
C VAL A 66 -1.18 -10.57 -12.74
N LEU A 67 -0.04 -9.90 -12.71
CA LEU A 67 0.11 -8.54 -12.22
C LEU A 67 -0.76 -7.55 -13.00
N ASP A 68 -0.93 -7.70 -14.31
CA ASP A 68 -1.75 -6.85 -15.19
C ASP A 68 -3.27 -7.10 -15.00
N GLY A 69 -3.63 -8.20 -14.33
CA GLY A 69 -5.01 -8.49 -13.93
C GLY A 69 -5.57 -7.49 -12.91
N GLU A 70 -6.89 -7.56 -12.71
CA GLU A 70 -7.61 -6.73 -11.75
C GLU A 70 -7.17 -7.00 -10.32
N GLU A 71 -7.00 -5.93 -9.53
CA GLU A 71 -6.77 -6.04 -8.09
C GLU A 71 -7.97 -6.70 -7.42
N LYS A 72 -7.71 -7.70 -6.58
CA LYS A 72 -8.75 -8.41 -5.81
C LYS A 72 -9.18 -7.65 -4.57
N LEU A 73 -8.31 -6.80 -4.05
CA LEU A 73 -8.57 -5.92 -2.91
C LEU A 73 -8.84 -4.50 -3.42
N VAL A 74 -9.94 -3.89 -2.97
CA VAL A 74 -10.16 -2.45 -3.16
C VAL A 74 -9.72 -1.68 -1.94
N GLU A 75 -9.32 -0.42 -2.14
CA GLU A 75 -8.74 0.46 -1.11
C GLU A 75 -9.61 0.55 0.14
N LYS A 76 -10.91 0.84 -0.02
CA LYS A 76 -11.86 0.89 1.10
C LYS A 76 -11.85 -0.37 1.97
N GLN A 77 -11.72 -1.56 1.37
CA GLN A 77 -11.68 -2.81 2.13
C GLN A 77 -10.37 -2.97 2.90
N SER A 78 -9.27 -2.44 2.38
CA SER A 78 -8.01 -2.38 3.12
C SER A 78 -8.12 -1.41 4.28
N ASP A 79 -8.63 -0.20 4.03
CA ASP A 79 -8.71 0.87 5.02
C ASP A 79 -9.63 0.49 6.18
N GLU A 80 -10.79 -0.13 5.89
CA GLU A 80 -11.67 -0.74 6.91
C GLU A 80 -10.88 -1.68 7.83
N CYS A 81 -10.04 -2.55 7.26
CA CYS A 81 -9.26 -3.51 8.04
C CYS A 81 -8.10 -2.86 8.80
N LEU A 82 -7.48 -1.81 8.27
CA LEU A 82 -6.46 -1.06 8.97
C LEU A 82 -7.05 -0.28 10.15
N ALA A 83 -8.23 0.31 9.98
CA ALA A 83 -8.94 1.02 11.05
C ALA A 83 -9.25 0.09 12.24
N GLU A 84 -9.67 -1.16 11.99
CA GLU A 84 -9.89 -2.16 13.05
C GLU A 84 -8.63 -2.39 13.91
N LEU A 85 -7.44 -2.41 13.29
CA LEU A 85 -6.16 -2.58 14.01
C LEU A 85 -5.81 -1.37 14.87
N LEU A 86 -6.10 -0.18 14.34
CA LEU A 86 -5.67 1.11 14.91
C LEU A 86 -6.65 1.69 15.92
N GLY A 87 -7.77 1.02 16.18
CA GLY A 87 -8.81 1.51 17.10
C GLY A 87 -9.60 2.69 16.54
N GLY A 88 -9.58 2.90 15.22
CA GLY A 88 -10.45 3.87 14.56
C GLY A 88 -11.91 3.42 14.64
N THR A 89 -12.83 4.36 14.89
CA THR A 89 -14.27 4.05 14.93
C THR A 89 -14.75 3.61 13.55
N VAL A 90 -15.10 2.33 13.40
CA VAL A 90 -15.76 1.83 12.18
C VAL A 90 -17.26 2.11 12.31
N TYR A 91 -17.80 2.99 11.46
CA TYR A 91 -19.25 3.17 11.37
C TYR A 91 -19.89 1.91 10.75
N HIS A 92 -20.50 1.07 11.59
CA HIS A 92 -21.28 -0.07 11.14
C HIS A 92 -22.66 0.37 10.65
N ASP A 93 -23.03 -0.05 9.43
CA ASP A 93 -24.37 0.11 8.88
C ASP A 93 -25.32 -0.83 9.65
N GLY A 94 -25.98 -0.29 10.68
CA GLY A 94 -26.78 -1.09 11.62
C GLY A 94 -27.11 -0.43 12.97
N GLY A 95 -26.55 0.74 13.27
CA GLY A 95 -26.83 1.47 14.51
C GLY A 95 -25.62 1.53 15.43
N VAL A 96 -25.55 2.60 16.18
CA VAL A 96 -24.51 2.86 17.18
C VAL A 96 -24.78 1.93 18.36
N ASP A 97 -23.86 1.03 18.67
CA ASP A 97 -23.83 0.43 20.00
C ASP A 97 -23.50 1.55 20.99
N GLU A 98 -24.54 2.14 21.57
CA GLU A 98 -24.52 3.32 22.44
C GLU A 98 -23.96 3.01 23.84
N ASP A 99 -23.12 1.98 23.97
CA ASP A 99 -22.49 1.57 25.23
C ASP A 99 -21.03 1.14 25.05
N THR A 100 -20.19 2.09 24.62
CA THR A 100 -18.74 2.06 24.86
C THR A 100 -18.28 3.32 25.58
N SER A 101 -18.90 3.61 26.73
CA SER A 101 -18.18 4.28 27.81
C SER A 101 -17.07 3.34 28.34
N GLY A 102 -15.99 3.14 27.55
CA GLY A 102 -15.01 2.09 27.84
C GLY A 102 -13.78 2.01 26.93
N GLY A 103 -13.08 3.12 26.69
CA GLY A 103 -11.68 3.14 26.25
C GLY A 103 -11.38 2.77 24.79
N ASP A 104 -10.36 3.41 24.23
CA ASP A 104 -9.73 3.08 22.95
C ASP A 104 -9.30 1.60 22.92
N VAL A 105 -10.16 0.68 22.44
CA VAL A 105 -9.77 -0.72 22.24
C VAL A 105 -8.97 -0.80 20.95
N LEU A 106 -7.67 -0.57 21.07
CA LEU A 106 -6.70 -0.89 20.02
C LEU A 106 -6.70 -2.39 19.76
N CYS A 107 -6.40 -2.80 18.53
CA CYS A 107 -6.26 -4.20 18.13
C CYS A 107 -7.54 -5.03 18.15
N ILE A 108 -8.51 -4.64 17.33
CA ILE A 108 -9.58 -5.55 16.94
C ILE A 108 -9.17 -6.19 15.61
N VAL A 109 -8.95 -7.51 15.59
CA VAL A 109 -8.80 -8.27 14.34
C VAL A 109 -10.06 -9.07 14.08
N SER A 110 -10.96 -8.55 13.23
CA SER A 110 -12.16 -9.32 12.86
C SER A 110 -11.81 -10.54 12.00
N GLN A 111 -12.64 -11.58 12.08
CA GLN A 111 -12.49 -12.75 11.20
C GLN A 111 -12.60 -12.36 9.72
N LYS A 112 -13.44 -11.37 9.38
CA LYS A 112 -13.59 -10.81 8.02
C LYS A 112 -12.27 -10.23 7.52
N CYS A 113 -11.64 -9.38 8.32
CA CYS A 113 -10.38 -8.75 7.95
C CYS A 113 -9.22 -9.72 7.95
N TRP A 114 -9.15 -10.63 8.92
CA TRP A 114 -8.16 -11.70 8.89
C TRP A 114 -8.24 -12.53 7.61
N GLN A 115 -9.42 -13.09 7.28
CA GLN A 115 -9.60 -13.94 6.09
C GLN A 115 -9.30 -13.19 4.79
N ARG A 116 -9.65 -11.90 4.72
CA ARG A 116 -9.36 -11.05 3.56
C ARG A 116 -7.86 -10.77 3.43
N MET A 117 -7.23 -10.31 4.51
CA MET A 117 -5.84 -9.85 4.49
C MET A 117 -4.83 -11.01 4.55
N THR A 118 -5.28 -12.26 4.70
CA THR A 118 -4.46 -13.47 4.55
C THR A 118 -4.93 -14.39 3.42
N ALA A 119 -5.88 -13.95 2.59
CA ALA A 119 -6.38 -14.71 1.44
C ALA A 119 -5.25 -15.05 0.44
N GLN A 120 -5.32 -16.25 -0.13
CA GLN A 120 -4.37 -16.67 -1.16
C GLN A 120 -4.67 -16.04 -2.54
N GLY A 121 -3.64 -15.98 -3.37
CA GLY A 121 -3.77 -15.61 -4.78
C GLY A 121 -3.92 -14.10 -5.02
N TYR A 122 -3.56 -13.27 -4.05
CA TYR A 122 -3.37 -11.83 -4.27
C TYR A 122 -2.04 -11.59 -5.01
N SER A 123 -2.00 -10.51 -5.76
CA SER A 123 -0.82 -10.05 -6.52
C SER A 123 -0.80 -8.52 -6.52
N GLY A 124 0.33 -7.92 -6.85
CA GLY A 124 0.43 -6.46 -7.00
C GLY A 124 0.07 -5.71 -5.72
N TYR A 125 -0.80 -4.70 -5.81
CA TYR A 125 -1.15 -3.88 -4.65
C TYR A 125 -1.96 -4.67 -3.61
N SER A 126 -2.80 -5.61 -4.03
CA SER A 126 -3.52 -6.47 -3.09
C SER A 126 -2.53 -7.25 -2.21
N LEU A 127 -1.43 -7.75 -2.80
CA LEU A 127 -0.40 -8.51 -2.09
C LEU A 127 0.40 -7.62 -1.14
N THR A 128 0.80 -6.42 -1.58
CA THR A 128 1.50 -5.47 -0.71
C THR A 128 0.64 -5.02 0.47
N HIS A 129 -0.66 -4.87 0.29
CA HIS A 129 -1.59 -4.55 1.36
C HIS A 129 -1.71 -5.66 2.43
N GLN A 130 -1.52 -6.93 2.08
CA GLN A 130 -1.42 -8.01 3.08
C GLN A 130 -0.19 -7.86 3.97
N VAL A 131 0.96 -7.56 3.35
CA VAL A 131 2.21 -7.26 4.09
C VAL A 131 2.01 -6.04 4.97
N PHE A 132 1.38 -4.99 4.44
CA PHE A 132 1.11 -3.74 5.14
C PHE A 132 0.21 -3.96 6.36
N TYR A 133 -0.90 -4.70 6.21
CA TYR A 133 -1.83 -5.03 7.28
C TYR A 133 -1.16 -5.79 8.44
N LEU A 134 -0.44 -6.87 8.15
CA LEU A 134 0.23 -7.66 9.19
C LEU A 134 1.33 -6.84 9.88
N THR A 135 2.08 -6.04 9.12
CA THR A 135 3.11 -5.14 9.67
C THR A 135 2.48 -4.10 10.59
N ILE A 136 1.40 -3.44 10.16
CA ILE A 136 0.66 -2.46 10.97
C ILE A 136 0.11 -3.11 12.22
N GLY A 137 -0.51 -4.29 12.13
CA GLY A 137 -1.06 -4.96 13.30
C GLY A 137 0.00 -5.29 14.34
N LEU A 138 1.19 -5.75 13.92
CA LEU A 138 2.32 -5.94 14.83
C LEU A 138 2.77 -4.63 15.51
N ARG A 139 2.73 -3.50 14.79
CA ARG A 139 3.12 -2.17 15.31
C ARG A 139 2.04 -1.49 16.15
N ALA A 140 0.77 -1.81 15.91
CA ALA A 140 -0.36 -1.39 16.71
C ALA A 140 -0.49 -2.16 18.03
N GLY A 141 0.24 -3.27 18.19
CA GLY A 141 0.24 -4.10 19.41
C GLY A 141 -0.60 -5.37 19.29
N CYS A 142 -1.05 -5.73 18.08
CA CYS A 142 -2.02 -6.80 17.86
C CYS A 142 -1.38 -8.18 17.72
N GLY A 143 -0.10 -8.30 18.09
CA GLY A 143 0.72 -9.49 17.85
C GLY A 143 0.11 -10.76 18.45
N GLU A 144 -0.38 -10.72 19.69
CA GLU A 144 -0.99 -11.90 20.33
C GLU A 144 -2.22 -12.40 19.54
N GLN A 145 -3.11 -11.50 19.13
CA GLN A 145 -4.30 -11.87 18.37
C GLN A 145 -3.95 -12.39 16.98
N LEU A 146 -3.00 -11.76 16.29
CA LEU A 146 -2.53 -12.22 14.98
C LEU A 146 -1.89 -13.61 15.07
N GLU A 147 -1.10 -13.89 16.12
CA GLU A 147 -0.49 -15.21 16.32
C GLU A 147 -1.52 -16.30 16.64
N LEU A 148 -2.57 -15.96 17.39
CA LEU A 148 -3.69 -16.88 17.65
C LEU A 148 -4.43 -17.23 16.36
N LEU A 149 -4.69 -16.23 15.50
CA LEU A 149 -5.36 -16.42 14.22
C LEU A 149 -4.48 -17.21 13.23
N ALA A 150 -3.19 -16.90 13.15
CA ALA A 150 -2.21 -17.64 12.34
C ALA A 150 -2.15 -19.12 12.74
N ALA A 151 -2.09 -19.40 14.04
CA ALA A 151 -2.07 -20.76 14.56
C ALA A 151 -3.38 -21.52 14.28
N ARG A 152 -4.52 -20.83 14.32
CA ARG A 152 -5.83 -21.42 14.01
C ARG A 152 -5.93 -21.82 12.54
N ASP A 153 -5.57 -20.93 11.63
CA ASP A 153 -5.70 -21.18 10.19
C ASP A 153 -4.65 -22.17 9.66
N GLY A 154 -3.42 -22.12 10.19
CA GLY A 154 -2.37 -23.09 9.87
C GLY A 154 -2.66 -24.51 10.40
N GLY A 155 -3.49 -24.64 11.44
CA GLY A 155 -3.84 -25.89 12.09
C GLY A 155 -4.95 -26.72 11.41
N VAL A 156 -5.69 -26.16 10.44
CA VAL A 156 -6.89 -26.82 9.89
C VAL A 156 -6.56 -27.97 8.93
N ASN A 157 -5.34 -28.02 8.36
CA ASN A 157 -4.93 -29.03 7.37
C ASN A 157 -3.76 -29.92 7.82
N GLY A 158 -3.43 -29.98 9.12
CA GLY A 158 -2.32 -30.81 9.62
C GLY A 158 -0.93 -30.38 9.12
N GLY A 159 -0.81 -29.17 8.58
CA GLY A 159 0.45 -28.53 8.21
C GLY A 159 1.22 -28.04 9.43
N ALA A 160 2.50 -27.71 9.25
CA ALA A 160 3.32 -27.08 10.29
C ALA A 160 2.60 -25.82 10.81
N ARG A 161 2.67 -25.59 12.13
CA ARG A 161 2.13 -24.39 12.78
C ARG A 161 2.67 -23.15 12.05
N SER A 162 1.79 -22.40 11.41
CA SER A 162 2.13 -21.11 10.81
C SER A 162 2.02 -20.03 11.88
N ASP A 163 3.08 -19.22 12.01
CA ASP A 163 3.08 -17.99 12.81
C ASP A 163 3.02 -16.77 11.87
N VAL A 164 2.85 -15.57 12.42
CA VAL A 164 2.75 -14.34 11.61
C VAL A 164 4.05 -14.09 10.83
N THR A 165 5.19 -14.47 11.39
CA THR A 165 6.50 -14.32 10.74
C THR A 165 6.61 -15.20 9.50
N HIS A 166 6.09 -16.43 9.55
CA HIS A 166 6.01 -17.36 8.44
C HIS A 166 5.11 -16.80 7.32
N ILE A 167 3.92 -16.29 7.68
CA ILE A 167 3.02 -15.66 6.70
C ILE A 167 3.71 -14.47 6.02
N LEU A 168 4.34 -13.57 6.79
CA LEU A 168 5.11 -12.45 6.23
C LEU A 168 6.26 -12.91 5.33
N ALA A 169 6.90 -14.04 5.63
CA ALA A 169 7.96 -14.60 4.79
C ALA A 169 7.44 -15.16 3.46
N GLU A 170 6.28 -15.83 3.46
CA GLU A 170 5.62 -16.29 2.24
C GLU A 170 5.17 -15.10 1.38
N LEU A 171 4.50 -14.12 1.97
CA LEU A 171 4.07 -12.90 1.28
C LEU A 171 5.26 -12.15 0.68
N CYS A 172 6.32 -11.91 1.45
CA CYS A 172 7.49 -11.21 0.93
C CYS A 172 8.29 -12.02 -0.09
N THR A 173 8.19 -13.36 -0.07
CA THR A 173 8.71 -14.21 -1.14
C THR A 173 7.95 -13.98 -2.45
N ALA A 174 6.61 -13.96 -2.40
CA ALA A 174 5.78 -13.65 -3.55
C ALA A 174 6.02 -12.22 -4.06
N VAL A 175 6.11 -11.23 -3.16
CA VAL A 175 6.45 -9.85 -3.52
C VAL A 175 7.81 -9.76 -4.21
N LEU A 176 8.82 -10.51 -3.75
CA LEU A 176 10.14 -10.52 -4.38
C LEU A 176 10.12 -11.16 -5.78
N GLN A 177 9.27 -12.18 -6.00
CA GLN A 177 9.06 -12.77 -7.33
C GLN A 177 8.46 -11.73 -8.29
N GLU A 178 7.43 -11.00 -7.86
CA GLU A 178 6.82 -9.92 -8.64
C GLU A 178 7.80 -8.80 -8.96
N ALA A 179 8.52 -8.28 -7.95
CA ALA A 179 9.53 -7.25 -8.12
C ALA A 179 10.65 -7.70 -9.08
N THR A 180 11.01 -8.99 -9.03
CA THR A 180 11.99 -9.58 -9.95
C THR A 180 11.47 -9.62 -11.38
N ALA A 181 10.21 -10.01 -11.60
CA ALA A 181 9.59 -9.98 -12.93
C ALA A 181 9.49 -8.54 -13.49
N ILE A 182 9.10 -7.56 -12.65
CA ILE A 182 9.09 -6.13 -13.04
C ILE A 182 10.50 -5.66 -13.44
N SER A 183 11.52 -6.06 -12.67
CA SER A 183 12.91 -5.75 -13.00
C SER A 183 13.36 -6.38 -14.32
N GLN A 184 12.98 -7.64 -14.58
CA GLN A 184 13.31 -8.35 -15.82
C GLN A 184 12.60 -7.75 -17.04
N ALA A 185 11.40 -7.19 -16.84
CA ALA A 185 10.65 -6.44 -17.84
C ALA A 185 11.22 -5.02 -18.11
N GLY A 186 12.31 -4.63 -17.46
CA GLY A 186 12.94 -3.33 -17.65
C GLY A 186 12.25 -2.18 -16.91
N PHE A 187 11.52 -2.46 -15.82
CA PHE A 187 10.86 -1.45 -14.98
C PHE A 187 9.90 -0.53 -15.75
N PRO A 188 8.85 -1.10 -16.39
CA PRO A 188 7.89 -0.29 -17.14
C PRO A 188 7.27 0.79 -16.23
N ASP A 189 7.03 1.98 -16.78
CA ASP A 189 6.74 3.17 -15.95
C ASP A 189 5.53 2.99 -15.03
N TYR A 190 4.48 2.34 -15.53
CA TYR A 190 3.25 2.03 -14.79
C TYR A 190 3.44 1.01 -13.64
N ARG A 191 4.62 0.38 -13.52
CA ARG A 191 4.97 -0.56 -12.45
C ARG A 191 5.97 -0.01 -11.45
N ARG A 192 6.56 1.16 -11.72
CA ARG A 192 7.64 1.70 -10.88
C ARG A 192 7.15 2.06 -9.48
N ASP A 193 5.91 2.52 -9.38
CA ASP A 193 5.23 2.79 -8.12
C ASP A 193 5.13 1.51 -7.26
N LEU A 194 4.43 0.49 -7.77
CA LEU A 194 4.35 -0.85 -7.16
C LEU A 194 5.73 -1.42 -6.81
N PHE A 195 6.72 -1.33 -7.70
CA PHE A 195 8.06 -1.85 -7.45
C PHE A 195 8.74 -1.18 -6.23
N MET A 196 8.60 0.14 -6.09
CA MET A 196 9.14 0.87 -4.94
C MET A 196 8.35 0.53 -3.67
N GLU A 197 7.03 0.40 -3.75
CA GLU A 197 6.18 -0.02 -2.63
C GLU A 197 6.55 -1.42 -2.12
N GLN A 198 6.67 -2.39 -3.03
CA GLN A 198 7.10 -3.77 -2.75
C GLN A 198 8.45 -3.79 -2.01
N GLY A 199 9.42 -3.02 -2.52
CA GLY A 199 10.74 -2.90 -1.90
C GLY A 199 10.70 -2.18 -0.55
N ALA A 200 9.83 -1.18 -0.37
CA ALA A 200 9.69 -0.49 0.91
C ALA A 200 9.06 -1.40 1.98
N LEU A 201 7.96 -2.07 1.67
CA LEU A 201 7.20 -2.86 2.64
C LEU A 201 7.90 -4.15 3.07
N CYS A 202 8.52 -4.89 2.15
CA CYS A 202 9.32 -6.04 2.55
C CYS A 202 10.72 -5.63 3.03
N GLY A 203 11.22 -4.48 2.57
CA GLY A 203 12.48 -3.91 3.02
C GLY A 203 12.49 -3.52 4.49
N ILE A 204 11.41 -2.91 5.00
CA ILE A 204 11.28 -2.53 6.42
C ILE A 204 11.26 -3.76 7.36
N LEU A 205 10.81 -4.91 6.84
CA LEU A 205 10.86 -6.20 7.55
C LEU A 205 12.25 -6.88 7.50
N GLY A 206 13.23 -6.24 6.83
CA GLY A 206 14.62 -6.69 6.77
C GLY A 206 14.98 -7.60 5.60
N TYR A 207 14.08 -7.80 4.63
CA TYR A 207 14.38 -8.61 3.44
C TYR A 207 15.35 -7.88 2.51
N ARG A 208 16.64 -8.21 2.59
CA ARG A 208 17.71 -7.49 1.89
C ARG A 208 17.70 -7.67 0.36
N ASN A 209 16.97 -8.66 -0.14
CA ASN A 209 16.88 -8.94 -1.57
C ASN A 209 16.34 -7.77 -2.40
N PHE A 210 15.64 -6.81 -1.78
CA PHE A 210 15.11 -5.62 -2.44
C PHE A 210 16.15 -4.51 -2.64
N PHE A 211 17.28 -4.54 -1.93
CA PHE A 211 18.30 -3.48 -1.98
C PHE A 211 19.50 -3.83 -2.86
N LYS A 212 19.24 -4.32 -4.08
CA LYS A 212 20.29 -4.61 -5.07
C LYS A 212 20.85 -3.30 -5.63
N LYS A 213 22.17 -3.26 -5.87
CA LYS A 213 22.85 -2.08 -6.44
C LYS A 213 22.20 -1.60 -7.74
N ASP A 214 21.90 -2.52 -8.65
CA ASP A 214 21.30 -2.18 -9.94
C ASP A 214 19.85 -1.68 -9.78
N TRP A 215 19.09 -2.23 -8.84
CA TRP A 215 17.73 -1.76 -8.53
C TRP A 215 17.75 -0.35 -7.95
N LEU A 216 18.63 -0.10 -6.98
CA LEU A 216 18.83 1.24 -6.42
C LEU A 216 19.24 2.26 -7.50
N SER A 217 20.19 1.91 -8.37
CA SER A 217 20.60 2.78 -9.47
C SER A 217 19.46 3.09 -10.43
N ARG A 218 18.56 2.14 -10.67
CA ARG A 218 17.37 2.35 -11.50
C ARG A 218 16.37 3.27 -10.82
N VAL A 219 16.05 3.04 -9.54
CA VAL A 219 15.13 3.91 -8.79
C VAL A 219 15.65 5.35 -8.77
N LEU A 220 16.93 5.57 -8.46
CA LEU A 220 17.53 6.92 -8.47
C LEU A 220 17.42 7.61 -9.83
N SER A 221 17.49 6.86 -10.94
CA SER A 221 17.34 7.42 -12.29
C SER A 221 15.92 7.91 -12.64
N TRP A 222 14.92 7.59 -11.82
CA TRP A 222 13.53 8.04 -12.03
C TRP A 222 13.20 9.36 -11.32
N GLN A 223 14.11 9.87 -10.49
CA GLN A 223 13.95 11.15 -9.81
C GLN A 223 13.93 12.29 -10.84
N LYS A 224 12.96 13.20 -10.70
CA LYS A 224 12.82 14.41 -11.53
C LYS A 224 13.52 15.61 -10.88
N ASP A 225 13.73 16.67 -11.65
CA ASP A 225 14.17 17.99 -11.14
C ASP A 225 12.99 18.74 -10.49
N PRO A 226 12.55 18.31 -9.29
CA PRO A 226 12.94 18.98 -8.03
C PRO A 226 13.26 18.00 -6.88
N GLY A 227 13.49 16.72 -7.18
CA GLY A 227 13.75 15.64 -6.22
C GLY A 227 12.59 14.65 -6.03
N CYS A 228 11.47 14.85 -6.73
CA CYS A 228 10.25 14.04 -6.63
C CYS A 228 10.22 12.88 -7.64
N PHE A 229 9.14 12.09 -7.60
CA PHE A 229 8.86 11.01 -8.53
C PHE A 229 7.49 11.19 -9.19
N GLY A 230 7.35 10.74 -10.44
CA GLY A 230 6.11 10.87 -11.21
C GLY A 230 6.17 10.08 -12.52
N ALA A 231 5.13 10.21 -13.34
CA ALA A 231 5.06 9.52 -14.64
C ALA A 231 6.22 9.92 -15.55
N SER A 232 6.72 8.98 -16.36
CA SER A 232 7.81 9.25 -17.32
C SER A 232 7.34 10.12 -18.48
N SER A 233 6.06 10.07 -18.84
CA SER A 233 5.42 10.93 -19.84
C SER A 233 4.63 12.06 -19.18
N VAL A 234 4.63 13.24 -19.82
CA VAL A 234 3.76 14.37 -19.43
C VAL A 234 2.31 13.91 -19.52
N ILE A 235 1.62 13.81 -18.38
CA ILE A 235 0.16 13.72 -18.37
C ILE A 235 -0.33 15.13 -18.74
N PRO A 236 -1.09 15.32 -19.84
CA PRO A 236 -1.72 16.61 -20.10
C PRO A 236 -2.65 16.96 -18.95
N ASP A 237 -2.61 18.20 -18.46
CA ASP A 237 -3.37 18.75 -17.31
C ASP A 237 -4.91 18.72 -17.46
N GLN A 238 -5.49 17.87 -18.30
CA GLN A 238 -6.89 17.91 -18.72
C GLN A 238 -7.81 16.87 -18.07
N LEU A 239 -7.38 16.16 -17.02
CA LEU A 239 -8.30 15.32 -16.22
C LEU A 239 -8.58 15.85 -14.80
N SER A 240 -8.10 17.04 -14.46
CA SER A 240 -8.28 17.63 -13.13
C SER A 240 -9.30 18.78 -13.14
N THR A 241 -10.56 18.50 -13.46
CA THR A 241 -11.68 19.33 -13.02
C THR A 241 -12.91 18.48 -12.71
N THR A 242 -13.02 17.99 -11.48
CA THR A 242 -14.32 17.82 -10.83
C THR A 242 -14.43 18.93 -9.80
N PRO A 243 -15.32 19.94 -9.98
CA PRO A 243 -15.57 20.92 -8.95
C PRO A 243 -16.30 20.27 -7.77
N ASP A 244 -15.84 20.57 -6.56
CA ASP A 244 -16.62 20.45 -5.34
C ASP A 244 -18.02 21.05 -5.56
N GLN A 245 -19.06 20.26 -5.33
CA GLN A 245 -20.43 20.75 -5.14
C GLN A 245 -21.05 20.02 -3.94
N LEU A 246 -20.87 20.61 -2.76
CA LEU A 246 -21.92 20.59 -1.75
C LEU A 246 -23.09 21.43 -2.27
N SER A 247 -24.28 20.84 -2.41
CA SER A 247 -25.48 21.31 -1.70
C SER A 247 -26.75 20.61 -2.17
N THR A 248 -27.50 20.17 -1.17
CA THR A 248 -28.98 20.18 -1.09
C THR A 248 -29.77 19.28 -2.04
N THR A 249 -30.33 18.21 -1.44
CA THR A 249 -31.61 17.63 -1.86
C THR A 249 -32.71 18.70 -1.93
N PRO A 250 -33.66 18.51 -2.84
CA PRO A 250 -35.00 18.18 -2.37
C PRO A 250 -35.59 16.95 -3.06
N ASP A 251 -36.48 16.29 -2.32
CA ASP A 251 -37.37 15.21 -2.75
C ASP A 251 -38.01 15.47 -4.13
N GLN A 252 -38.25 14.39 -4.91
CA GLN A 252 -39.58 13.92 -5.34
C GLN A 252 -39.48 12.81 -6.41
N LEU A 253 -40.15 11.70 -6.08
CA LEU A 253 -40.72 10.59 -6.85
C LEU A 253 -40.34 10.31 -8.33
N SER A 254 -39.99 9.03 -8.54
CA SER A 254 -40.27 8.10 -9.65
C SER A 254 -41.09 8.59 -10.85
N THR A 255 -40.56 8.36 -12.05
CA THR A 255 -41.25 7.65 -13.15
C THR A 255 -40.24 7.19 -14.22
N THR A 256 -40.21 5.90 -14.54
CA THR A 256 -39.74 5.31 -15.83
C THR A 256 -40.97 5.08 -16.74
N PRO A 257 -40.90 4.61 -18.01
CA PRO A 257 -39.75 4.20 -18.86
C PRO A 257 -39.83 4.71 -20.34
N ASP A 258 -38.77 4.48 -21.15
CA ASP A 258 -38.80 3.72 -22.42
C ASP A 258 -37.67 4.05 -23.45
N GLN A 259 -36.95 2.98 -23.84
CA GLN A 259 -36.51 2.55 -25.19
C GLN A 259 -35.99 3.57 -26.24
N LEU A 260 -34.74 3.41 -26.72
CA LEU A 260 -34.38 2.85 -28.06
C LEU A 260 -32.91 3.13 -28.49
N SER A 261 -32.33 2.12 -29.15
CA SER A 261 -31.01 2.03 -29.79
C SER A 261 -30.57 3.21 -30.67
N THR A 262 -29.25 3.45 -30.72
CA THR A 262 -28.48 3.58 -31.99
C THR A 262 -26.97 3.37 -31.73
N THR A 263 -26.34 2.44 -32.45
CA THR A 263 -24.88 2.38 -32.66
C THR A 263 -24.50 3.26 -33.86
N PRO A 264 -23.27 3.80 -33.88
CA PRO A 264 -22.37 3.39 -34.96
C PRO A 264 -20.89 3.21 -34.54
N ASP A 265 -20.19 2.56 -35.48
CA ASP A 265 -18.88 1.93 -35.49
C ASP A 265 -17.62 2.71 -35.05
N GLN A 266 -16.68 1.93 -34.50
CA GLN A 266 -15.21 1.92 -34.73
C GLN A 266 -14.40 3.20 -34.46
N LEU A 267 -13.68 3.21 -33.33
CA LEU A 267 -12.24 3.48 -33.35
C LEU A 267 -11.55 2.72 -32.19
N SER A 268 -10.75 1.72 -32.55
CA SER A 268 -9.94 0.93 -31.63
C SER A 268 -8.75 1.77 -31.15
N THR A 269 -8.90 2.41 -30.00
CA THR A 269 -7.78 2.85 -29.17
C THR A 269 -7.98 2.22 -27.82
N THR A 270 -7.27 1.12 -27.56
CA THR A 270 -7.15 0.57 -26.19
C THR A 270 -6.66 1.69 -25.29
N PRO A 271 -7.43 2.13 -24.28
CA PRO A 271 -6.92 3.06 -23.30
C PRO A 271 -5.81 2.30 -22.55
N HIS A 272 -4.58 2.82 -22.59
CA HIS A 272 -3.59 2.47 -21.59
C HIS A 272 -4.19 2.91 -20.25
N HIS A 273 -4.86 1.98 -19.55
CA HIS A 273 -5.38 2.23 -18.22
C HIS A 273 -4.18 2.60 -17.34
N THR A 274 -4.01 3.91 -17.09
CA THR A 274 -3.32 4.38 -15.89
C THR A 274 -4.09 3.81 -14.73
N ARG A 275 -3.63 2.67 -14.21
CA ARG A 275 -4.12 2.06 -12.98
C ARG A 275 -3.79 3.03 -11.84
N MET A 276 -4.63 4.05 -11.67
CA MET A 276 -4.59 4.95 -10.52
C MET A 276 -5.20 4.19 -9.35
N ARG A 277 -4.38 3.84 -8.35
CA ARG A 277 -4.84 3.42 -7.02
C ARG A 277 -3.87 3.92 -5.94
N ARG A 278 -4.46 4.25 -4.78
CA ARG A 278 -4.27 5.47 -3.96
C ARG A 278 -4.61 6.75 -4.70
N GLU A 279 -5.26 7.70 -4.04
CA GLU A 279 -5.60 9.03 -4.55
C GLU A 279 -4.32 9.78 -4.97
N GLU A 280 -3.83 9.45 -6.16
CA GLU A 280 -2.59 9.99 -6.68
C GLU A 280 -2.81 11.45 -6.99
N ARG A 281 -2.12 12.32 -6.24
CA ARG A 281 -2.29 13.76 -6.35
C ARG A 281 -1.16 14.35 -7.16
N PRO A 282 -1.44 14.97 -8.33
CA PRO A 282 -0.45 15.72 -9.06
C PRO A 282 0.09 16.88 -8.21
N MET A 283 1.39 17.07 -8.27
CA MET A 283 2.10 18.21 -7.71
C MET A 283 2.88 18.90 -8.83
N GLY A 284 3.32 20.14 -8.59
CA GLY A 284 4.12 20.89 -9.57
C GLY A 284 5.37 20.12 -10.02
N GLY A 285 5.79 20.31 -11.27
CA GLY A 285 6.98 19.61 -11.82
C GLY A 285 6.72 18.18 -12.29
N HIS A 286 5.47 17.84 -12.64
CA HIS A 286 5.05 16.47 -13.01
C HIS A 286 5.33 15.43 -11.91
N CYS A 287 5.32 15.90 -10.67
CA CYS A 287 5.46 15.10 -9.48
C CYS A 287 4.11 14.47 -9.13
N LEU A 288 4.17 13.28 -8.56
CA LEU A 288 3.02 12.54 -8.07
C LEU A 288 3.23 12.28 -6.58
N ALA A 289 2.28 12.68 -5.74
CA ALA A 289 2.43 12.68 -4.29
C ALA A 289 2.66 11.28 -3.74
N HIS A 290 1.82 10.31 -4.11
CA HIS A 290 1.92 8.94 -3.64
C HIS A 290 3.21 8.28 -4.16
N ARG A 291 3.48 8.40 -5.47
CA ARG A 291 4.72 7.88 -6.06
C ARG A 291 5.99 8.45 -5.43
N SER A 292 5.96 9.72 -5.02
CA SER A 292 7.08 10.35 -4.30
C SER A 292 7.23 9.80 -2.87
N ALA A 293 6.11 9.55 -2.18
CA ALA A 293 6.12 8.96 -0.84
C ALA A 293 6.68 7.52 -0.84
N VAL A 294 6.25 6.67 -1.78
CA VAL A 294 6.79 5.29 -1.88
C VAL A 294 8.27 5.28 -2.27
N ALA A 295 8.70 6.20 -3.13
CA ALA A 295 10.11 6.36 -3.48
C ALA A 295 10.95 6.78 -2.27
N LEU A 296 10.46 7.73 -1.47
CA LEU A 296 11.10 8.13 -0.23
C LEU A 296 11.23 6.94 0.74
N GLY A 297 10.19 6.12 0.88
CA GLY A 297 10.23 4.90 1.69
C GLY A 297 11.30 3.93 1.22
N TYR A 298 11.31 3.59 -0.07
CA TYR A 298 12.30 2.69 -0.67
C TYR A 298 13.74 3.21 -0.51
N LEU A 299 13.99 4.48 -0.81
CA LEU A 299 15.31 5.09 -0.74
C LEU A 299 15.81 5.21 0.70
N SER A 300 14.95 5.59 1.64
CA SER A 300 15.28 5.66 3.07
C SER A 300 15.71 4.30 3.61
N LEU A 301 14.99 3.24 3.24
CA LEU A 301 15.34 1.88 3.65
C LEU A 301 16.60 1.36 2.95
N SER A 302 16.82 1.76 1.69
CA SER A 302 18.08 1.47 0.97
C SER A 302 19.27 2.09 1.70
N VAL A 303 19.18 3.38 2.08
CA VAL A 303 20.22 4.06 2.87
C VAL A 303 20.41 3.38 4.22
N ARG A 304 19.31 3.08 4.92
CA ARG A 304 19.34 2.38 6.21
C ARG A 304 20.12 1.07 6.07
N PHE A 305 19.80 0.25 5.08
CA PHE A 305 20.48 -1.01 4.80
C PHE A 305 21.97 -0.81 4.50
N LEU A 306 22.31 0.10 3.61
CA LEU A 306 23.71 0.38 3.23
C LEU A 306 24.58 0.86 4.40
N VAL A 307 23.98 1.53 5.39
CA VAL A 307 24.71 2.13 6.52
C VAL A 307 24.82 1.19 7.72
N THR A 308 23.86 0.27 7.89
CA THR A 308 23.81 -0.61 9.06
C THR A 308 24.32 -2.03 8.78
N VAL A 309 24.46 -2.43 7.52
CA VAL A 309 24.73 -3.82 7.13
C VAL A 309 26.00 -3.97 6.31
N LEU A 310 26.27 -3.04 5.39
CA LEU A 310 27.52 -3.01 4.62
C LEU A 310 28.59 -2.23 5.38
#